data_AF-A0A3P7LU97-F1
#
_entry.id   AF-A0A3P7LU97-F1
#
_cell.length_a   1.000
_cell.length_b   1.000
_cell.length_c   1.000
_cell.angle_alpha   90.00
_cell.angle_beta   90.00
_cell.angle_gamma   90.00
#
_symmetry.space_group_name_H-M   'P 1'
#
loop_
_entity.id
_entity.type
_entity.pdbx_description
1 polymer ?
#
loop_
_entity_poly.entity_id
_entity_poly.type
_entity_poly.pdbx_seq_one_letter_code
_entity_poly.pdbx_strand_id
1 'polypeptide(L)'
;MKDLYADLKQMLQQQIKLMERLSVKIANSFTGQLCSAGGSQSVDHIASSITKSFCNPQTHVSFYSWYKRYDDYYSVDLAAQEDTWKIRLLSRKLFPAEHERYANFILPNNPRDISIADTLKTLSQTFWGAISTVQ
;
A
#
# COMPACT_ATOMS: atom_id res chain seq x y z
N MET A 1 19.93 -2.73 53.23
CA MET A 1 20.40 -1.62 52.35
C MET A 1 21.22 -2.12 51.16
N LYS A 2 22.21 -3.01 51.34
CA LYS A 2 22.98 -3.58 50.21
C LYS A 2 22.12 -4.41 49.25
N ASP A 3 21.15 -5.17 49.78
CA ASP A 3 20.27 -6.02 48.96
C ASP A 3 19.30 -5.19 48.12
N LEU A 4 18.75 -4.11 48.68
CA LEU A 4 17.90 -3.15 47.94
C LEU A 4 18.65 -2.48 46.77
N TYR A 5 19.93 -2.19 46.95
CA TYR A 5 20.79 -1.63 45.89
C TYR A 5 21.08 -2.67 44.79
N ALA A 6 21.29 -3.94 45.18
CA ALA A 6 21.46 -5.04 44.22
C ALA A 6 20.18 -5.28 43.41
N ASP A 7 19.02 -5.28 44.06
CA ASP A 7 17.72 -5.44 43.40
C ASP A 7 17.41 -4.29 42.45
N LEU A 8 17.68 -3.04 42.85
CA LEU A 8 17.52 -1.87 41.99
C LEU A 8 18.43 -1.94 40.75
N LYS A 9 19.69 -2.36 40.94
CA LYS A 9 20.65 -2.53 39.86
C LYS A 9 20.21 -3.65 38.90
N GLN A 10 19.66 -4.74 39.43
CA GLN A 10 19.14 -5.84 38.65
C GLN A 10 17.92 -5.43 37.81
N MET A 11 17.01 -4.65 38.40
CA MET A 11 15.82 -4.12 37.70
C MET A 11 16.22 -3.21 36.54
N LEU A 12 17.21 -2.33 36.76
CA LEU A 12 17.71 -1.44 35.71
C LEU A 12 18.37 -2.23 34.57
N GLN A 13 19.15 -3.26 34.89
CA GLN A 13 19.74 -4.14 33.87
C GLN A 13 18.68 -4.91 33.06
N GLN A 14 17.58 -5.34 33.70
CA GLN A 14 16.49 -6.01 33.00
C GLN A 14 15.80 -5.07 31.99
N GLN A 15 15.60 -3.80 32.34
CA GLN A 15 15.04 -2.79 31.44
C GLN A 15 15.94 -2.56 30.22
N ILE A 16 17.26 -2.44 30.42
CA ILE A 16 18.23 -2.29 29.32
C ILE A 16 18.18 -3.50 28.38
N LYS A 17 18.18 -4.71 28.94
CA LYS A 17 18.13 -5.96 28.15
C LYS A 17 16.84 -6.11 27.36
N LEU A 18 15.71 -5.61 27.90
CA LEU A 18 14.45 -5.54 27.18
C LEU A 18 14.53 -4.54 26.02
N MET A 19 15.09 -3.36 26.25
CA MET A 19 15.28 -2.33 25.22
C MET A 19 16.18 -2.81 24.08
N GLU A 20 17.26 -3.55 24.39
CA GLU A 20 18.12 -4.19 23.39
C GLU A 20 17.37 -5.24 22.58
N ARG A 21 16.60 -6.12 23.24
CA ARG A 21 15.78 -7.13 22.53
C ARG A 21 14.73 -6.49 21.64
N LEU A 22 14.10 -5.41 22.08
CA LEU A 22 13.14 -4.67 21.27
C LEU A 22 13.84 -3.97 20.09
N SER A 23 14.99 -3.34 20.32
CA SER A 23 15.78 -2.70 19.25
C SER A 23 16.25 -3.71 18.21
N VAL A 24 16.72 -4.89 18.64
CA VAL A 24 17.12 -5.98 17.74
C VAL A 24 15.90 -6.56 17.02
N LYS A 25 14.76 -6.73 17.67
CA LYS A 25 13.52 -7.20 17.02
C LYS A 25 13.01 -6.21 15.99
N ILE A 26 13.07 -4.92 16.30
CA ILE A 26 12.73 -3.81 15.40
C ILE A 26 13.72 -3.80 14.23
N ALA A 27 15.03 -3.78 14.50
CA ALA A 27 16.06 -3.84 13.49
C ALA A 27 15.87 -5.06 12.58
N ASN A 28 15.71 -6.27 13.12
CA ASN A 28 15.48 -7.48 12.34
C ASN A 28 14.14 -7.47 11.57
N SER A 29 13.10 -6.80 12.08
CA SER A 29 11.88 -6.57 11.32
C SER A 29 12.06 -5.58 10.17
N PHE A 30 13.05 -4.69 10.25
CA PHE A 30 13.47 -3.78 9.17
C PHE A 30 14.57 -4.38 8.28
N THR A 31 15.41 -5.32 8.75
CA THR A 31 16.48 -5.94 7.96
C THR A 31 15.94 -7.02 7.00
N GLY A 32 14.69 -7.44 7.16
CA GLY A 32 13.95 -8.14 6.09
C GLY A 32 13.58 -7.24 4.91
N GLN A 33 13.67 -5.91 5.07
CA GLN A 33 13.22 -4.93 4.10
C GLN A 33 13.82 -3.55 4.40
N LEU A 34 15.11 -3.34 4.10
CA LEU A 34 15.77 -2.05 3.81
C LEU A 34 17.28 -2.20 3.94
N CYS A 35 17.90 -2.77 2.90
CA CYS A 35 19.27 -2.45 2.51
C CYS A 35 19.33 -2.53 0.99
N SER A 36 19.00 -1.41 0.34
CA SER A 36 19.56 -1.10 -0.98
C SER A 36 19.81 0.42 -1.00
N ALA A 37 20.97 0.80 -0.52
CA ALA A 37 21.56 2.08 -0.85
C ALA A 37 21.77 2.11 -2.36
N GLY A 38 21.10 3.03 -3.06
CA GLY A 38 21.27 3.26 -4.50
C GLY A 38 20.89 2.06 -5.38
N GLY A 39 19.59 1.80 -5.54
CA GLY A 39 19.13 0.82 -6.52
C GLY A 39 17.68 1.09 -6.87
N SER A 40 17.37 1.08 -8.17
CA SER A 40 15.99 1.00 -8.67
C SER A 40 15.20 0.02 -7.79
N GLN A 41 14.16 0.51 -7.11
CA GLN A 41 13.29 -0.39 -6.36
C GLN A 41 12.72 -1.40 -7.35
N SER A 42 12.91 -2.69 -7.08
CA SER A 42 12.33 -3.73 -7.93
C SER A 42 10.82 -3.51 -8.03
N VAL A 43 10.27 -3.74 -9.22
CA VAL A 43 8.84 -3.64 -9.52
C VAL A 43 8.01 -4.48 -8.55
N ASP A 44 8.54 -5.62 -8.11
CA ASP A 44 7.90 -6.46 -7.09
C ASP A 44 7.88 -5.80 -5.70
N HIS A 45 8.95 -5.08 -5.36
CA HIS A 45 9.02 -4.31 -4.11
C HIS A 45 7.98 -3.19 -4.10
N ILE A 46 7.86 -2.45 -5.21
CA ILE A 46 6.82 -1.42 -5.40
C ILE A 46 5.41 -2.04 -5.34
N ALA A 47 5.17 -3.15 -6.03
CA ALA A 47 3.89 -3.86 -5.98
C ALA A 47 3.52 -4.36 -4.57
N SER A 48 4.53 -4.74 -3.78
CA SER A 48 4.36 -5.16 -2.39
C SER A 48 4.10 -4.00 -1.43
N SER A 49 4.72 -2.83 -1.67
CA SER A 49 4.60 -1.65 -0.80
C SER A 49 3.23 -0.97 -0.92
N ILE A 50 2.56 -1.09 -2.07
CA ILE A 50 1.17 -0.66 -2.24
C ILE A 50 0.27 -1.48 -1.30
N THR A 51 -0.16 -0.86 -0.21
CA THR A 51 -1.04 -1.55 0.75
C THR A 51 -2.39 -1.83 0.08
N LYS A 52 -2.89 -3.06 0.26
CA LYS A 52 -4.25 -3.42 -0.16
C LYS A 52 -5.24 -2.45 0.47
N SER A 53 -6.17 -1.91 -0.32
CA SER A 53 -7.13 -0.97 0.21
C SER A 53 -8.05 -1.68 1.21
N PHE A 54 -8.11 -1.16 2.45
CA PHE A 54 -9.10 -1.59 3.44
C PHE A 54 -10.29 -0.66 3.35
N CYS A 55 -11.46 -1.19 2.99
CA CYS A 55 -12.70 -0.44 3.14
C CYS A 55 -13.04 -0.51 4.62
N ASN A 56 -12.73 0.56 5.36
CA ASN A 56 -13.29 0.72 6.68
C ASN A 56 -14.66 1.40 6.51
N PRO A 57 -15.76 0.70 6.86
CA PRO A 57 -17.11 1.24 6.75
C PRO A 57 -17.33 2.52 7.60
N GLN A 58 -16.45 2.82 8.55
CA GLN A 58 -16.49 4.08 9.31
C GLN A 58 -15.67 5.24 8.72
N THR A 59 -14.56 4.97 8.01
CA THR A 59 -13.69 6.07 7.52
C THR A 59 -13.89 6.41 6.06
N HIS A 60 -14.72 5.64 5.34
CA HIS A 60 -15.13 5.93 3.96
C HIS A 60 -13.96 6.37 3.07
N VAL A 61 -12.81 5.70 3.19
CA VAL A 61 -11.62 6.02 2.40
C VAL A 61 -11.96 5.71 0.95
N SER A 62 -12.28 6.76 0.19
CA SER A 62 -12.64 6.64 -1.21
C SER A 62 -11.48 6.08 -2.02
N PHE A 63 -11.79 5.37 -3.10
CA PHE A 63 -10.81 4.95 -4.09
C PHE A 63 -9.89 6.11 -4.51
N TYR A 64 -10.41 7.33 -4.58
CA TYR A 64 -9.64 8.54 -4.88
C TYR A 64 -8.54 8.84 -3.85
N SER A 65 -8.85 8.83 -2.54
CA SER A 65 -7.86 9.08 -1.49
C SER A 65 -6.80 7.99 -1.42
N TRP A 66 -7.15 6.75 -1.76
CA TRP A 66 -6.20 5.65 -1.90
C TRP A 66 -5.34 5.82 -3.15
N TYR A 67 -5.95 6.07 -4.31
CA TYR A 67 -5.24 6.22 -5.59
C TYR A 67 -4.28 7.41 -5.57
N LYS A 68 -4.70 8.55 -5.03
CA LYS A 68 -3.84 9.75 -4.89
C LYS A 68 -2.58 9.50 -4.07
N ARG A 69 -2.61 8.56 -3.12
CA ARG A 69 -1.40 8.16 -2.36
C ARG A 69 -0.40 7.40 -3.22
N TYR A 70 -0.87 6.74 -4.27
CA TYR A 70 -0.07 5.87 -5.12
C TYR A 70 0.08 6.36 -6.56
N ASP A 71 -0.47 7.53 -6.91
CA ASP A 71 -0.44 8.10 -8.27
C ASP A 71 1.00 8.24 -8.79
N ASP A 72 1.90 8.78 -7.96
CA ASP A 72 3.33 8.92 -8.28
C ASP A 72 4.02 7.57 -8.59
N TYR A 73 3.58 6.47 -7.96
CA TYR A 73 4.11 5.14 -8.30
C TYR A 73 3.70 4.73 -9.71
N TYR A 74 2.49 5.06 -10.16
CA TYR A 74 2.05 4.71 -11.51
C TYR A 74 2.67 5.60 -12.58
N SER A 75 2.87 6.89 -12.27
CA SER A 75 3.36 7.89 -13.22
C SER A 75 4.89 7.96 -13.31
N VAL A 76 5.61 7.66 -12.23
CA VAL A 76 7.08 7.74 -12.15
C VAL A 76 7.69 6.34 -12.07
N ASP A 77 7.44 5.61 -10.98
CA ASP A 77 8.18 4.37 -10.69
C ASP A 77 7.79 3.20 -11.61
N LEU A 78 6.55 3.19 -12.07
CA LEU A 78 6.02 2.18 -12.98
C LEU A 78 5.91 2.70 -14.41
N ALA A 79 6.39 3.90 -14.74
CA ALA A 79 6.20 4.52 -16.06
C ALA A 79 6.58 3.57 -17.22
N ALA A 80 7.72 2.90 -17.10
CA ALA A 80 8.27 1.97 -18.09
C ALA A 80 7.52 0.62 -18.19
N GLN A 81 6.58 0.34 -17.28
CA GLN A 81 5.85 -0.91 -17.29
C GLN A 81 4.67 -0.92 -18.24
N GLU A 82 4.38 -2.10 -18.80
CA GLU A 82 3.24 -2.31 -19.67
C GLU A 82 1.92 -2.02 -18.95
N ASP A 83 0.98 -1.42 -19.67
CA ASP A 83 -0.35 -1.10 -19.16
C ASP A 83 -1.08 -2.36 -18.68
N THR A 84 -0.92 -3.49 -19.39
CA THR A 84 -1.49 -4.77 -18.96
C THR A 84 -0.97 -5.20 -17.58
N TRP A 85 0.29 -4.90 -17.25
CA TRP A 85 0.86 -5.20 -15.94
C TRP A 85 0.32 -4.25 -14.86
N LYS A 86 0.31 -2.93 -15.14
CA LYS A 86 -0.22 -1.90 -14.24
C LYS A 86 -1.70 -2.13 -13.91
N ILE A 87 -2.50 -2.51 -14.91
CA ILE A 87 -3.92 -2.83 -14.76
C ILE A 87 -4.10 -4.05 -13.86
N ARG A 88 -3.32 -5.13 -14.04
CA ARG A 88 -3.39 -6.31 -13.15
C ARG A 88 -3.02 -5.97 -11.71
N LEU A 89 -2.01 -5.11 -11.51
CA LEU A 89 -1.64 -4.64 -10.18
C LEU A 89 -2.78 -3.87 -9.52
N LEU A 90 -3.39 -2.95 -10.27
CA LEU A 90 -4.54 -2.16 -9.82
C LEU A 90 -5.72 -3.07 -9.47
N SER A 91 -6.09 -4.03 -10.33
CA SER A 91 -7.15 -5.02 -10.09
C SER A 91 -6.93 -5.85 -8.83
N ARG A 92 -5.68 -6.22 -8.52
CA ARG A 92 -5.36 -6.99 -7.31
C ARG A 92 -5.53 -6.18 -6.03
N LYS A 93 -5.36 -4.86 -6.11
CA LYS A 93 -5.41 -3.94 -4.97
C LYS A 93 -6.76 -3.24 -4.83
N LEU A 94 -7.60 -3.28 -5.86
CA LEU A 94 -8.99 -2.84 -5.85
C LEU A 94 -9.81 -3.65 -4.82
N PHE A 95 -10.80 -3.00 -4.25
CA PHE A 95 -11.75 -3.57 -3.31
C PHE A 95 -12.69 -4.57 -4.02
N PRO A 96 -13.33 -5.52 -3.32
CA PRO A 96 -14.22 -6.50 -3.94
C PRO A 96 -15.43 -5.90 -4.68
N ALA A 97 -16.09 -4.89 -4.10
CA ALA A 97 -17.25 -4.24 -4.74
C ALA A 97 -16.83 -3.40 -5.96
N GLU A 98 -15.66 -2.80 -5.88
CA GLU A 98 -15.04 -2.02 -6.95
C GLU A 98 -14.56 -2.93 -8.09
N HIS A 99 -14.04 -4.11 -7.74
CA HIS A 99 -13.61 -5.15 -8.68
C HIS A 99 -14.79 -5.69 -9.49
N GLU A 100 -15.94 -5.94 -8.87
CA GLU A 100 -17.15 -6.40 -9.57
C GLU A 100 -17.64 -5.36 -10.59
N ARG A 101 -17.65 -4.08 -10.22
CA ARG A 101 -18.01 -2.98 -11.13
C ARG A 101 -16.99 -2.80 -12.26
N TYR A 102 -15.71 -2.96 -11.97
CA TYR A 102 -14.64 -2.91 -12.97
C TYR A 102 -14.72 -4.09 -13.93
N ALA A 103 -14.95 -5.31 -13.44
CA ALA A 103 -15.11 -6.50 -14.28
C ALA A 103 -16.28 -6.34 -15.26
N ASN A 104 -17.42 -5.80 -14.80
CA ASN A 104 -18.56 -5.49 -15.66
C ASN A 104 -18.26 -4.44 -16.74
N PHE A 105 -17.29 -3.55 -16.52
CA PHE A 105 -16.84 -2.57 -17.53
C PHE A 105 -15.87 -3.15 -18.56
N ILE A 106 -14.97 -4.05 -18.15
CA ILE A 106 -14.06 -4.71 -19.09
C ILE A 106 -14.84 -5.66 -20.02
N LEU A 107 -16.04 -6.10 -19.63
CA LEU A 107 -16.74 -7.21 -20.28
C LEU A 107 -17.30 -7.01 -21.71
N PRO A 108 -17.13 -5.87 -22.41
CA PRO A 108 -17.15 -5.87 -23.88
C PRO A 108 -15.77 -5.67 -24.55
N ASN A 109 -14.72 -5.30 -23.80
CA ASN A 109 -13.41 -4.93 -24.32
C ASN A 109 -12.33 -5.96 -23.96
N ASN A 110 -11.39 -6.22 -24.87
CA ASN A 110 -10.24 -7.05 -24.55
C ASN A 110 -9.34 -6.31 -23.53
N PRO A 111 -8.98 -6.90 -22.38
CA PRO A 111 -8.12 -6.25 -21.38
C PRO A 111 -6.76 -5.79 -21.91
N ARG A 112 -6.32 -6.34 -23.05
CA ARG A 112 -5.07 -5.96 -23.73
C ARG A 112 -5.17 -4.67 -24.54
N ASP A 113 -6.39 -4.25 -24.89
CA ASP A 113 -6.65 -3.08 -25.73
C ASP A 113 -7.02 -1.84 -24.89
N ILE A 114 -7.00 -1.98 -23.56
CA ILE A 114 -7.35 -0.92 -22.61
C ILE A 114 -6.06 -0.32 -22.05
N SER A 115 -5.91 0.99 -22.17
CA SER A 115 -4.79 1.70 -21.54
C SER A 115 -4.99 1.85 -20.04
N ILE A 116 -3.90 2.04 -19.30
CA ILE A 116 -4.00 2.37 -17.87
C ILE A 116 -4.75 3.69 -17.67
N ALA A 117 -4.59 4.65 -18.58
CA ALA A 117 -5.28 5.94 -18.54
C ALA A 117 -6.81 5.79 -18.69
N ASP A 118 -7.27 4.97 -19.64
CA ASP A 118 -8.70 4.70 -19.83
C ASP A 118 -9.28 3.94 -18.64
N THR A 119 -8.51 3.00 -18.08
CA THR A 119 -8.88 2.29 -16.85
C THR A 119 -9.08 3.27 -15.69
N LEU A 120 -8.14 4.19 -15.47
CA LEU A 120 -8.24 5.20 -14.40
C LEU A 120 -9.39 6.17 -14.63
N LYS A 121 -9.60 6.60 -15.87
CA LYS A 121 -10.73 7.43 -16.26
C LYS A 121 -12.06 6.75 -15.95
N THR A 122 -12.22 5.49 -16.31
CA THR A 122 -13.43 4.74 -15.98
C THR A 122 -13.57 4.55 -14.48
N LEU A 123 -12.54 4.10 -13.78
CA LEU A 123 -12.59 3.92 -12.32
C LEU A 123 -12.99 5.24 -11.65
N SER A 124 -12.48 6.37 -12.12
CA SER A 124 -12.95 7.68 -11.67
C SER A 124 -14.44 7.83 -11.95
N GLN A 125 -14.94 7.68 -13.17
CA GLN A 125 -16.37 7.83 -13.49
C GLN A 125 -17.30 6.89 -12.69
N THR A 126 -16.89 5.64 -12.45
CA THR A 126 -17.71 4.62 -11.79
C THR A 126 -17.75 4.80 -10.26
N PHE A 127 -16.66 5.29 -9.65
CA PHE A 127 -16.58 5.53 -8.20
C PHE A 127 -16.84 6.97 -7.80
N TRP A 128 -16.74 7.90 -8.74
CA TRP A 128 -16.97 9.33 -8.56
C TRP A 128 -18.34 9.80 -9.06
N GLY A 129 -19.20 8.87 -9.53
CA GLY A 129 -20.49 9.14 -10.17
C GLY A 129 -21.14 10.48 -9.75
N ALA A 130 -21.11 11.43 -10.70
CA ALA A 130 -21.78 12.73 -10.67
C ALA A 130 -21.81 13.46 -9.31
N ILE A 131 -20.75 14.22 -8.98
CA ILE A 131 -20.91 15.42 -8.12
C ILE A 131 -21.58 16.56 -8.91
N SER A 132 -22.57 16.22 -9.73
CA SER A 132 -23.44 17.15 -10.42
C SER A 132 -24.85 16.67 -10.13
N THR A 133 -25.36 17.04 -8.97
CA THR A 133 -26.74 17.49 -8.69
C THR A 133 -26.98 17.33 -7.19
N VAL A 134 -26.51 18.29 -6.39
CA VAL A 134 -27.28 18.76 -5.24
C VAL A 134 -27.22 20.27 -5.31
N GLN A 135 -28.37 20.83 -5.67
CA GLN A 135 -28.69 22.25 -5.74
C GLN A 135 -28.94 22.79 -4.32
#